data_AF-A0A9P6ADA7-F1
#
_entry.id   AF-A0A9P6ADA7-F1
#
_cell.length_a   1.000
_cell.length_b   1.000
_cell.length_c   1.000
_cell.angle_alpha   90.00
_cell.angle_beta   90.00
_cell.angle_gamma   90.00
#
_symmetry.space_group_name_H-M   'P 1'
#
loop_
_entity.id
_entity.type
_entity.pdbx_description
1 polymer ?
#
loop_
_entity_poly.entity_id
_entity_poly.type
_entity_poly.pdbx_seq_one_letter_code
_entity_poly.pdbx_strand_id
1 'polypeptide(L)'
;MSVNTVDVPMALNVISALTIHGLITDSDGTSIPTILHRTVAPLDLVPFLKVGSLAAPEKALRPFIPRPPSTLPEPGDLHVQLTFGEKIGSGRSSFVHEVNVVDYNPSGSSSPPCAQGRTI
;
A
#
# COMPACT_ATOMS: atom_id res chain seq x y z
N MET A 1 8.49 20.61 31.21
CA MET A 1 7.71 19.36 31.19
C MET A 1 7.83 18.80 29.78
N SER A 2 8.75 17.87 29.56
CA SER A 2 8.97 17.28 28.24
C SER A 2 7.92 16.21 28.01
N VAL A 3 7.12 16.36 26.95
CA VAL A 3 6.16 15.36 26.51
C VAL A 3 6.97 14.18 25.98
N ASN A 4 7.03 13.09 26.75
CA ASN A 4 7.50 11.81 26.25
C ASN A 4 6.49 11.31 25.22
N THR A 5 6.74 11.57 23.94
CA THR A 5 6.06 10.87 22.86
C THR A 5 6.53 9.41 22.89
N VAL A 6 5.69 8.55 23.46
CA VAL A 6 5.85 7.11 23.35
C VAL A 6 5.72 6.77 21.87
N ASP A 7 6.78 6.26 21.27
CA ASP A 7 6.83 5.89 19.87
C ASP A 7 6.00 4.61 19.69
N VAL A 8 4.69 4.76 19.48
CA VAL A 8 3.78 3.63 19.26
C VAL A 8 4.03 3.13 17.84
N PRO A 9 4.41 1.85 17.64
CA PRO A 9 4.64 1.33 16.31
C PRO A 9 3.35 1.41 15.50
N MET A 10 3.40 2.19 14.41
CA MET A 10 2.27 2.32 13.50
C MET A 10 2.02 0.98 12.79
N ALA A 11 0.75 0.59 12.72
CA ALA A 11 0.38 -0.65 12.05
C ALA A 11 0.56 -0.50 10.53
N LEU A 12 1.13 -1.49 9.84
CA LEU A 12 1.50 -1.37 8.42
C LEU A 12 0.32 -1.08 7.48
N ASN A 13 -0.87 -1.49 7.89
CA ASN A 13 -2.14 -1.21 7.22
C ASN A 13 -2.56 0.27 7.30
N VAL A 14 -1.86 1.15 8.01
CA VAL A 14 -2.20 2.59 8.01
C VAL A 14 -1.78 3.31 6.74
N ILE A 15 -0.92 2.71 5.92
CA ILE A 15 -0.42 3.32 4.68
C ILE A 15 -1.48 3.21 3.59
N SER A 16 -2.02 4.34 3.14
CA SER A 16 -2.96 4.44 2.03
C SER A 16 -2.26 4.71 0.70
N ALA A 17 -1.12 5.41 0.73
CA ALA A 17 -0.34 5.72 -0.45
C ALA A 17 1.16 5.78 -0.14
N LEU A 18 1.95 5.46 -1.16
CA LEU A 18 3.40 5.50 -1.13
C LEU A 18 3.90 6.26 -2.35
N THR A 19 4.63 7.35 -2.15
CA THR A 19 5.38 8.00 -3.24
C THR A 19 6.81 7.51 -3.20
N ILE A 20 7.28 6.93 -4.30
CA ILE A 20 8.63 6.43 -4.46
C ILE A 20 9.39 7.32 -5.42
N HIS A 21 10.50 7.90 -4.95
CA HIS A 21 11.50 8.57 -5.77
C HIS A 21 12.65 7.62 -6.09
N GLY A 22 13.25 7.79 -7.27
CA GLY A 22 14.42 7.03 -7.74
C GLY A 22 14.12 5.65 -8.31
N LEU A 23 12.85 5.24 -8.39
CA LEU A 23 12.46 3.97 -9.01
C LEU A 23 12.51 4.02 -10.54
N ILE A 24 12.07 5.14 -11.11
CA ILE A 24 12.06 5.39 -12.56
C ILE A 24 12.78 6.71 -12.78
N THR A 25 13.69 6.74 -13.73
CA THR A 25 14.39 7.94 -14.19
C THR A 25 14.07 8.19 -15.65
N ASP A 26 13.85 9.46 -16.01
CA ASP A 26 13.76 9.86 -17.41
C ASP A 26 15.14 9.77 -18.11
N SER A 27 15.13 9.88 -19.44
CA SER A 27 16.28 10.07 -20.32
C SER A 27 17.24 11.18 -19.87
N ASP A 28 16.73 12.24 -19.24
CA ASP A 28 17.54 13.33 -18.67
C ASP A 28 18.12 13.01 -17.27
N GLY A 29 17.89 11.80 -16.76
CA GLY A 29 18.34 11.37 -15.42
C GLY A 29 17.48 11.90 -14.28
N THR A 30 16.40 12.61 -14.57
CA THR A 30 15.46 13.12 -13.55
C THR A 30 14.59 11.99 -13.00
N SER A 31 14.51 11.88 -11.67
CA SER A 31 13.64 10.89 -11.02
C SER A 31 12.16 11.23 -11.22
N ILE A 32 11.41 10.29 -11.78
CA ILE A 32 9.95 10.38 -11.90
C ILE A 32 9.31 9.73 -10.66
N PRO A 33 8.55 10.48 -9.84
CA PRO A 33 7.92 9.92 -8.65
C PRO A 33 6.84 8.91 -9.04
N THR A 34 6.89 7.72 -8.44
CA THR A 34 5.91 6.66 -8.64
C THR A 34 4.97 6.60 -7.43
N ILE A 35 3.68 6.75 -7.65
CA ILE A 35 2.67 6.73 -6.59
C ILE A 35 1.98 5.37 -6.59
N LEU A 36 2.07 4.66 -5.47
CA LEU A 36 1.38 3.39 -5.24
C LEU A 36 0.26 3.61 -4.25
N HIS A 37 -0.98 3.43 -4.69
CA HIS A 37 -2.14 3.47 -3.82
C HIS A 37 -2.45 2.08 -3.29
N ARG A 38 -2.88 2.02 -2.02
CA ARG A 38 -3.45 0.80 -1.47
C ARG A 38 -4.74 0.48 -2.20
N THR A 39 -4.81 -0.72 -2.76
CA THR A 39 -6.01 -1.24 -3.40
C THR A 39 -6.61 -2.37 -2.57
N VAL A 40 -7.94 -2.39 -2.43
CA VAL A 40 -8.64 -3.57 -1.92
C VAL A 40 -8.83 -4.55 -3.07
N ALA A 41 -8.29 -5.75 -2.92
CA ALA A 41 -8.51 -6.82 -3.90
C ALA A 41 -10.01 -7.14 -3.97
N PRO A 42 -10.64 -7.16 -5.16
CA PRO A 42 -12.01 -7.62 -5.31
C PRO A 42 -12.17 -9.03 -4.72
N LEU A 43 -13.28 -9.25 -4.01
CA LEU A 43 -13.59 -10.54 -3.39
C LEU A 43 -13.66 -11.69 -4.41
N ASP A 44 -13.96 -11.37 -5.67
CA ASP A 44 -14.17 -12.33 -6.75
C ASP A 44 -12.90 -12.71 -7.52
N LEU A 45 -11.71 -12.29 -7.05
CA LEU A 45 -10.45 -12.75 -7.63
C LEU A 45 -10.21 -14.22 -7.28
N VAL A 46 -10.66 -15.12 -8.14
CA VAL A 46 -10.30 -16.55 -8.10
C VAL A 46 -8.80 -16.66 -8.42
N PRO A 47 -7.97 -17.24 -7.53
CA PRO A 47 -6.58 -17.48 -7.87
C PRO A 47 -6.55 -18.48 -9.02
N PHE A 48 -6.19 -18.01 -10.22
CA PHE A 48 -5.85 -18.88 -11.35
C PHE A 48 -4.59 -19.65 -10.98
N LEU A 49 -4.76 -20.80 -10.33
CA LEU A 49 -3.74 -21.82 -10.30
C LEU A 49 -3.55 -22.26 -11.74
N LYS A 50 -2.41 -21.90 -12.36
CA LYS A 50 -1.94 -22.57 -13.58
C LYS A 50 -1.69 -24.02 -13.21
N VAL A 51 -2.74 -24.84 -13.31
CA VAL A 51 -2.61 -26.29 -13.31
C VAL A 51 -1.95 -26.61 -14.63
N GLY A 52 -0.64 -26.88 -14.58
CA GLY A 52 0.08 -27.49 -15.70
C GLY A 52 -0.45 -28.90 -15.91
N SER A 53 -1.60 -29.04 -16.54
CA SER A 53 -2.08 -30.25 -17.19
C SER A 53 -3.40 -29.93 -17.87
N LEU A 54 -3.56 -30.45 -19.09
CA LEU A 54 -4.69 -30.35 -20.01
C LEU A 54 -6.02 -30.95 -19.48
N ALA A 55 -6.29 -30.85 -18.18
CA ALA A 55 -7.53 -31.33 -17.59
C ALA A 55 -8.64 -30.30 -17.83
N ALA A 56 -9.73 -30.77 -18.43
CA ALA A 56 -10.92 -30.01 -18.80
C ALA A 56 -11.30 -28.92 -17.77
N PRO A 57 -11.73 -27.73 -18.23
CA PRO A 57 -12.06 -26.57 -17.37
C PRO A 57 -13.07 -26.90 -16.26
N GLU A 58 -13.86 -27.95 -16.46
CA GLU A 58 -14.90 -28.43 -15.52
C GLU A 58 -14.33 -29.06 -14.23
N LYS A 59 -13.06 -29.50 -14.22
CA LYS A 59 -12.43 -30.13 -13.03
C LYS A 59 -11.55 -29.18 -12.21
N ALA A 60 -11.34 -27.95 -12.68
CA ALA A 60 -10.46 -26.97 -12.02
C ALA A 60 -11.21 -25.96 -11.12
N LEU A 61 -12.54 -25.97 -11.13
CA LEU A 61 -13.37 -25.12 -10.28
C LEU A 61 -13.39 -25.69 -8.86
N ARG A 62 -12.37 -25.38 -8.05
CA ARG A 62 -12.52 -25.53 -6.60
C ARG A 62 -13.68 -24.63 -6.16
N PRO A 63 -14.55 -25.08 -5.24
CA PRO A 63 -15.59 -24.23 -4.69
C PRO A 63 -14.95 -22.95 -4.14
N PHE A 64 -15.56 -21.81 -4.42
CA PHE A 64 -15.17 -20.52 -3.86
C PHE A 64 -15.20 -20.65 -2.34
N ILE A 65 -14.03 -20.73 -1.70
CA ILE A 65 -13.91 -20.60 -0.25
C ILE A 65 -13.79 -19.10 0.00
N PRO A 66 -14.78 -18.46 0.63
CA PRO A 66 -14.68 -17.05 0.97
C PRO A 66 -13.39 -16.79 1.73
N ARG A 67 -12.65 -15.75 1.33
CA ARG A 67 -11.46 -15.35 2.06
C ARG A 67 -11.85 -15.01 3.51
N PRO A 68 -11.15 -15.55 4.53
CA PRO A 68 -11.38 -15.13 5.91
C PRO A 68 -11.27 -13.60 6.05
N PRO A 69 -12.09 -12.97 6.90
CA PRO A 69 -11.99 -11.54 7.13
C PRO A 69 -10.58 -11.17 7.61
N SER A 70 -10.10 -9.99 7.19
CA SER A 70 -8.81 -9.47 7.61
C SER A 70 -8.80 -9.28 9.13
N THR A 71 -7.75 -9.76 9.80
CA THR A 71 -7.47 -9.46 11.21
C THR A 71 -6.56 -8.23 11.39
N LEU A 72 -6.09 -7.65 10.28
CA LEU A 72 -5.36 -6.39 10.32
C LEU A 72 -6.30 -5.27 10.77
N PRO A 73 -5.80 -4.25 11.49
CA PRO A 73 -6.60 -3.09 11.85
C PRO A 73 -7.18 -2.40 10.60
N GLU A 74 -8.11 -1.48 10.84
CA GLU A 74 -8.68 -0.68 9.76
C GLU A 74 -7.58 0.06 8.97
N PRO A 75 -7.73 0.20 7.64
CA PRO A 75 -6.88 1.09 6.87
C PRO A 75 -6.81 2.49 7.49
N GLY A 76 -5.61 3.03 7.57
CA GLY A 76 -5.39 4.45 7.85
C GLY A 76 -5.15 5.22 6.56
N ASP A 77 -5.01 6.54 6.70
CA ASP A 77 -4.79 7.47 5.58
C ASP A 77 -3.38 8.06 5.56
N LEU A 78 -2.38 7.25 5.96
CA LEU A 78 -0.99 7.69 5.98
C LEU A 78 -0.41 7.66 4.55
N HIS A 79 0.10 8.80 4.12
CA HIS A 79 0.89 8.91 2.90
C HIS A 79 2.37 8.98 3.26
N VAL A 80 3.16 8.05 2.74
CA VAL A 80 4.60 7.96 2.98
C VAL A 80 5.37 8.31 1.71
N GLN A 81 6.41 9.13 1.83
CA GLN A 81 7.34 9.46 0.76
C GLN A 81 8.69 8.80 1.03
N LEU A 82 9.21 8.07 0.04
CA LEU A 82 10.43 7.28 0.15
C LEU A 82 11.36 7.57 -1.03
N THR A 83 12.66 7.46 -0.79
CA THR A 83 13.69 7.42 -1.84
C THR A 83 14.33 6.04 -1.88
N PHE A 84 14.40 5.43 -3.07
CA PHE A 84 15.10 4.17 -3.28
C PHE A 84 16.61 4.34 -3.12
N GLY A 85 17.20 3.46 -2.31
CA GLY A 85 18.64 3.33 -2.13
C GLY A 85 19.20 2.09 -2.83
N GLU A 86 20.29 1.57 -2.29
CA GLU A 86 21.01 0.44 -2.88
C GLU A 86 20.18 -0.86 -2.83
N LYS A 87 20.39 -1.73 -3.81
CA LYS A 87 19.86 -3.09 -3.77
C LYS A 87 20.60 -3.90 -2.71
N ILE A 88 19.88 -4.31 -1.67
CA ILE A 88 20.40 -5.19 -0.62
C ILE A 88 20.46 -6.65 -1.11
N GLY A 89 19.48 -7.08 -1.92
CA GLY A 89 19.42 -8.46 -2.38
C GLY A 89 18.30 -8.77 -3.35
N SER A 90 18.18 -10.05 -3.70
CA SER A 90 17.10 -10.58 -4.54
C SER A 90 16.64 -11.93 -4.04
N GLY A 91 15.32 -12.14 -4.00
CA GLY A 91 14.69 -13.42 -3.80
C GLY A 91 14.27 -14.07 -5.12
N ARG A 92 13.53 -15.19 -5.02
CA ARG A 92 13.04 -15.94 -6.18
C ARG A 92 12.15 -15.11 -7.12
N SER A 93 11.45 -14.11 -6.59
CA SER A 93 10.47 -13.30 -7.32
C SER A 93 10.45 -11.84 -6.86
N SER A 94 11.50 -11.37 -6.20
CA SER A 94 11.53 -10.03 -5.60
C SER A 94 12.94 -9.47 -5.52
N PHE A 95 13.02 -8.15 -5.44
CA PHE A 95 14.22 -7.39 -5.12
C PHE A 95 14.03 -6.70 -3.77
N VAL A 96 15.09 -6.67 -2.97
CA VAL A 96 15.12 -5.98 -1.68
C VAL A 96 16.04 -4.79 -1.83
N HIS A 97 15.54 -3.61 -1.52
CA HIS A 97 16.27 -2.35 -1.59
C HIS A 97 16.26 -1.67 -0.23
N GLU A 98 17.34 -0.95 0.06
CA GLU A 98 17.34 0.07 1.10
C GLU A 98 16.39 1.19 0.68
N VAL A 99 15.68 1.76 1.66
CA VAL A 99 14.78 2.90 1.44
C VAL A 99 14.99 3.92 2.54
N ASN A 100 15.01 5.19 2.15
CA ASN A 100 15.04 6.31 3.08
C ASN A 100 13.65 6.94 3.14
N VAL A 101 13.09 7.07 4.35
CA VAL A 101 11.83 7.78 4.57
C VAL A 101 12.13 9.27 4.51
N VAL A 102 11.54 9.95 3.53
CA VAL A 102 11.70 11.40 3.33
C VAL A 102 10.68 12.16 4.16
N ASP A 103 9.43 11.70 4.12
CA ASP A 103 8.31 12.33 4.81
C ASP A 103 7.19 11.32 5.06
N TYR A 104 6.37 11.58 6.07
CA TYR A 104 5.12 10.87 6.29
C TYR A 104 4.07 11.86 6.80
N ASN A 105 2.94 11.95 6.10
CA ASN A 105 1.85 12.84 6.47
C ASN A 105 0.57 12.03 6.69
N PRO A 106 -0.02 12.07 7.90
CA PRO A 106 -1.36 11.56 8.10
C PRO A 106 -2.35 12.49 7.39
N SER A 107 -2.68 12.19 6.15
CA SER A 107 -3.73 12.89 5.39
C SER A 107 -5.11 12.51 5.92
N GLY A 108 -5.45 12.98 7.12
CA GLY A 108 -6.67 12.60 7.83
C GLY A 108 -7.25 13.65 8.79
N SER A 109 -6.77 14.90 8.77
CA SER A 109 -7.47 16.03 9.41
C SER A 109 -8.20 16.88 8.37
N SER A 110 -9.04 16.25 7.55
CA SER A 110 -10.13 17.00 6.92
C SER A 110 -11.12 17.40 8.00
N SER A 111 -10.84 18.51 8.68
CA SER A 111 -11.89 19.24 9.38
C SER A 111 -13.03 19.47 8.37
N PRO A 112 -14.28 19.08 8.68
CA PRO A 112 -15.39 19.43 7.81
C PRO A 112 -15.43 20.97 7.72
N PRO A 113 -15.71 21.57 6.56
CA PRO A 113 -15.99 23.00 6.52
C PRO A 113 -17.12 23.23 7.52
N CYS A 114 -16.79 23.95 8.59
CA CYS A 114 -17.72 24.37 9.60
C CYS A 114 -18.86 25.06 8.85
N ALA A 115 -20.03 24.43 8.78
CA ALA A 115 -21.20 24.97 8.11
C ALA A 115 -21.72 26.15 8.94
N GLN A 116 -21.05 27.31 8.84
CA GLN A 116 -21.58 28.59 9.25
C GLN A 116 -22.42 29.12 8.09
N GLY A 117 -23.68 28.67 8.07
CA GLY A 117 -24.72 29.09 7.13
C GLY A 117 -26.01 29.41 7.87
N ARG A 118 -25.95 30.46 8.71
CA ARG A 118 -26.99 31.44 9.03
C ARG A 118 -28.41 31.10 8.51
N THR A 119 -29.32 30.71 9.41
CA THR A 119 -30.77 30.83 9.14
C THR A 119 -31.31 32.06 9.87
N ILE A 120 -32.22 32.71 9.15
CA ILE A 120 -32.82 34.05 9.31
C ILE A 120 -33.66 34.15 10.59
#